data_AF-A0A2E4JNC7-F1
#
_entry.id   AF-A0A2E4JNC7-F1
#
_cell.length_a   1.000
_cell.length_b   1.000
_cell.length_c   1.000
_cell.angle_alpha   90.00
_cell.angle_beta   90.00
_cell.angle_gamma   90.00
#
_symmetry.space_group_name_H-M   'P 1'
#
loop_
_entity.id
_entity.type
_entity.pdbx_description
1 polymer ?
#
loop_
_entity_poly.entity_id
_entity_poly.type
_entity_poly.pdbx_seq_one_letter_code
_entity_poly.pdbx_strand_id
1 'polypeptide(L)'
;MVVQTSNPFAPAKPRVPIVPRRVTPGLPGTSGKPKTNKSHCPKCSARLSVNFEEAECLSCGYVDYEYTVQRPEKTRSSVIGTGTRYVLRYIGEFPALTEVLTHVKVYRVRNRAVFGVSCPFCGSGMSQSSLSGKRREIREERYKCTSGHRVSLCPNPEGILGWK
;
A
#
# COMPACT_ATOMS: atom_id res chain seq x y z
N MET A 1 -52.25 32.16 3.08
CA MET A 1 -51.41 32.77 4.13
C MET A 1 -50.13 31.95 4.23
N VAL A 2 -48.98 32.52 3.88
CA VAL A 2 -47.69 31.83 3.92
C VAL A 2 -47.01 32.19 5.23
N VAL A 3 -46.82 31.21 6.11
CA VAL A 3 -46.13 31.38 7.41
C VAL A 3 -44.63 31.34 7.15
N GLN A 4 -43.97 32.49 7.30
CA GLN A 4 -42.51 32.59 7.22
C GLN A 4 -41.90 32.03 8.51
N THR A 5 -41.17 30.92 8.41
CA THR A 5 -40.36 30.37 9.49
C THR A 5 -38.99 31.06 9.51
N SER A 6 -38.79 32.01 10.41
CA SER A 6 -37.47 32.59 10.67
C SER A 6 -36.61 31.58 11.44
N ASN A 7 -35.57 31.07 10.80
CA ASN A 7 -34.65 30.08 11.35
C ASN A 7 -33.79 30.72 12.47
N PRO A 8 -33.85 30.26 13.74
CA PRO A 8 -33.23 30.95 14.89
C PRO A 8 -31.72 30.72 15.02
N PHE A 9 -31.11 29.91 14.14
CA PHE A 9 -29.69 29.58 14.17
C PHE A 9 -28.94 30.20 12.99
N ALA A 10 -28.89 31.53 12.93
CA ALA A 10 -27.98 32.22 12.04
C ALA A 10 -26.61 32.39 12.73
N PRO A 11 -25.49 31.95 12.13
CA PRO A 11 -24.17 32.15 12.71
C PRO A 11 -23.85 33.66 12.82
N ALA A 12 -23.24 34.05 13.94
CA ALA A 12 -22.87 35.44 14.20
C ALA A 12 -21.90 35.96 13.11
N LYS A 13 -22.23 37.12 12.52
CA LYS A 13 -21.37 37.78 11.54
C LYS A 13 -20.08 38.25 12.24
N PRO A 14 -18.89 37.87 11.76
CA PRO A 14 -17.63 38.29 12.37
C PRO A 14 -17.50 39.82 12.30
N ARG A 15 -17.10 40.43 13.42
CA ARG A 15 -17.00 41.89 13.58
C ARG A 15 -15.84 42.52 12.78
N VAL A 16 -14.95 41.70 12.24
CA VAL A 16 -13.76 42.12 11.50
C VAL A 16 -13.65 41.29 10.21
N PRO A 17 -13.31 41.90 9.05
CA PRO A 17 -13.06 41.15 7.83
C PRO A 17 -11.90 40.16 8.03
N ILE A 18 -12.15 38.88 7.83
CA ILE A 18 -11.10 37.86 7.79
C ILE A 18 -10.35 38.06 6.47
N VAL A 19 -9.23 38.76 6.52
CA VAL A 19 -8.31 38.87 5.38
C VAL A 19 -7.50 37.58 5.31
N PRO A 20 -7.51 36.85 4.18
CA PRO A 20 -6.68 35.66 4.03
C PRO A 20 -5.21 36.03 4.21
N ARG A 21 -4.57 35.46 5.23
CA ARG A 21 -3.13 35.60 5.42
C ARG A 21 -2.43 34.95 4.22
N ARG A 22 -1.82 35.76 3.34
CA ARG A 22 -0.93 35.22 2.30
C ARG A 22 0.28 34.61 3.00
N VAL A 23 0.33 33.29 3.02
CA VAL A 23 1.55 32.55 3.35
C VAL A 23 2.46 32.73 2.15
N THR A 24 3.54 33.49 2.30
CA THR A 24 4.63 33.50 1.32
C THR A 24 5.15 32.06 1.24
N PRO A 25 5.15 31.41 0.06
CA PRO A 25 5.84 30.14 -0.10
C PRO A 25 7.30 30.36 0.30
N GLY A 26 7.75 29.61 1.31
CA GLY A 26 9.15 29.61 1.70
C GLY A 26 10.03 29.33 0.49
N LEU A 27 11.25 29.88 0.52
CA LEU A 27 12.28 29.66 -0.49
C LEU A 27 12.33 28.18 -0.91
N PRO A 28 12.60 27.87 -2.19
CA PRO A 28 12.86 26.50 -2.61
C PRO A 28 14.08 25.98 -1.85
N GLY A 29 13.83 25.19 -0.81
CA GLY A 29 14.83 24.30 -0.25
C GLY A 29 15.39 23.48 -1.40
N THR A 30 16.70 23.51 -1.54
CA THR A 30 17.45 22.82 -2.59
C THR A 30 16.87 21.43 -2.82
N SER A 31 16.36 21.19 -4.02
CA SER A 31 15.94 19.88 -4.50
C SER A 31 17.16 18.95 -4.50
N GLY A 32 17.44 18.33 -3.36
CA GLY A 32 18.47 17.32 -3.23
C GLY A 32 18.07 16.13 -4.09
N LYS A 33 18.88 15.84 -5.12
CA LYS A 33 18.81 14.54 -5.81
C LYS A 33 18.87 13.42 -4.77
N PRO A 34 18.16 12.29 -4.94
CA PRO A 34 18.29 11.15 -4.05
C PRO A 34 19.76 10.73 -4.03
N LYS A 35 20.41 10.89 -2.87
CA LYS A 35 21.82 10.53 -2.70
C LYS A 35 21.93 9.00 -2.80
N THR A 36 22.77 8.52 -3.69
CA THR A 36 23.09 7.09 -3.80
C THR A 36 24.07 6.71 -2.69
N ASN A 37 23.87 5.57 -2.04
CA ASN A 37 24.79 5.07 -1.02
C ASN A 37 26.20 4.88 -1.60
N LYS A 38 27.22 5.25 -0.83
CA LYS A 38 28.63 5.03 -1.21
C LYS A 38 28.96 3.55 -1.06
N SER A 39 29.66 2.98 -2.03
CA SER A 39 30.15 1.59 -1.96
C SER A 39 31.59 1.49 -1.43
N HIS A 40 32.34 2.60 -1.47
CA HIS A 40 33.74 2.67 -1.08
C HIS A 40 33.98 3.81 -0.10
N CYS A 41 34.93 3.61 0.80
CA CYS A 41 35.33 4.57 1.81
C CYS A 41 36.03 5.79 1.17
N PRO A 42 35.61 7.03 1.47
CA PRO A 42 36.26 8.23 0.93
C PRO A 42 37.66 8.48 1.52
N LYS A 43 38.01 7.86 2.65
CA LYS A 43 39.33 8.06 3.30
C LYS A 43 40.40 7.12 2.75
N CYS A 44 40.06 5.84 2.58
CA CYS A 44 41.05 4.81 2.25
C CYS A 44 40.69 3.98 1.02
N SER A 45 39.60 4.30 0.31
CA SER A 45 39.08 3.58 -0.86
C SER A 45 38.68 2.12 -0.64
N ALA A 46 38.81 1.57 0.58
CA ALA A 46 38.35 0.23 0.90
C ALA A 46 36.82 0.10 0.78
N ARG A 47 36.34 -1.09 0.43
CA ARG A 47 34.91 -1.38 0.31
C ARG A 47 34.22 -1.23 1.67
N LEU A 48 33.06 -0.57 1.70
CA LEU A 48 32.24 -0.44 2.90
C LEU A 48 31.47 -1.73 3.18
N SER A 49 31.46 -2.17 4.43
CA SER A 49 30.63 -3.24 4.95
C SER A 49 29.31 -2.66 5.44
N VAL A 50 28.19 -3.29 5.09
CA VAL A 50 26.85 -2.81 5.47
C VAL A 50 26.35 -3.63 6.65
N ASN A 51 26.10 -2.96 7.77
CA ASN A 51 25.37 -3.52 8.92
C ASN A 51 23.88 -3.14 8.84
N PHE A 52 23.10 -3.50 9.86
CA PHE A 52 21.64 -3.30 9.86
C PHE A 52 21.21 -1.84 9.64
N GLU A 53 21.98 -0.86 10.14
CA GLU A 53 21.59 0.55 10.11
C GLU A 53 22.63 1.46 9.42
N GLU A 54 23.88 1.01 9.28
CA GLU A 54 25.00 1.86 8.85
C GLU A 54 25.97 1.13 7.91
N ALA A 55 26.70 1.89 7.09
CA ALA A 55 27.80 1.38 6.28
C ALA A 55 29.16 1.81 6.88
N GLU A 56 29.98 0.84 7.28
CA GLU A 56 31.26 1.06 7.96
C GLU A 56 32.46 0.54 7.17
N CYS A 57 33.60 1.20 7.31
CA CYS A 57 34.87 0.78 6.74
C CYS A 57 35.71 0.03 7.79
N LEU A 58 35.88 -1.27 7.61
CA LEU A 58 36.67 -2.11 8.52
C LEU A 58 38.17 -1.76 8.54
N SER A 59 38.69 -1.10 7.50
CA SER A 59 40.11 -0.76 7.40
C SER A 59 40.52 0.54 8.10
N CYS A 60 39.60 1.51 8.26
CA CYS A 60 39.93 2.82 8.83
C CYS A 60 38.87 3.40 9.79
N GLY A 61 37.79 2.65 10.06
CA GLY A 61 36.73 3.06 10.98
C GLY A 61 35.83 4.18 10.45
N TYR A 62 35.90 4.53 9.16
CA TYR A 62 34.96 5.50 8.58
C TYR A 62 33.54 4.93 8.56
N VAL A 63 32.56 5.71 9.03
CA VAL A 63 31.14 5.37 9.00
C VAL A 63 30.40 6.37 8.11
N ASP A 64 29.57 5.87 7.18
CA ASP A 64 28.73 6.69 6.33
C ASP A 64 27.37 6.95 7.01
N TYR A 65 27.27 8.03 7.80
CA TYR A 65 26.01 8.45 8.43
C TYR A 65 24.94 8.93 7.43
N GLU A 66 25.32 9.16 6.17
CA GLU A 66 24.36 9.45 5.10
C GLU A 66 23.84 8.18 4.42
N TYR A 67 24.24 6.99 4.89
CA TYR A 67 23.77 5.72 4.36
C TYR A 67 22.26 5.59 4.59
N THR A 68 21.53 5.34 3.50
CA THR A 68 20.10 5.05 3.56
C THR A 68 19.87 3.59 3.21
N VAL A 69 19.19 2.82 4.06
CA VAL A 69 18.86 1.43 3.72
C VAL A 69 18.00 1.45 2.45
N GLN A 70 18.56 0.99 1.34
CA GLN A 70 17.80 0.75 0.12
C GLN A 70 16.90 -0.45 0.40
N ARG A 71 15.69 -0.18 0.93
CA ARG A 71 14.63 -1.19 0.90
C ARG A 71 14.45 -1.59 -0.56
N PRO A 72 14.40 -2.90 -0.87
CA PRO A 72 14.15 -3.34 -2.23
C PRO A 72 12.92 -2.59 -2.76
N GLU A 73 13.02 -2.08 -3.99
CA GLU A 73 11.98 -1.26 -4.61
C GLU A 73 10.60 -1.83 -4.28
N LYS A 74 9.80 -1.03 -3.56
CA LYS A 74 8.43 -1.35 -3.18
C LYS A 74 7.72 -1.95 -4.38
N THR A 75 7.40 -3.23 -4.29
CA THR A 75 6.61 -3.92 -5.30
C THR A 75 5.34 -3.10 -5.50
N ARG A 76 5.14 -2.63 -6.73
CA ARG A 76 4.08 -1.73 -7.16
C ARG A 76 2.75 -2.10 -6.49
N SER A 77 2.13 -1.12 -5.82
CA SER A 77 0.85 -1.27 -5.12
C SER A 77 -0.14 -2.09 -5.94
N SER A 78 -0.60 -3.22 -5.41
CA SER A 78 -1.49 -4.18 -6.09
C SER A 78 -2.95 -3.71 -6.13
N VAL A 79 -3.19 -2.41 -6.05
CA VAL A 79 -4.55 -1.85 -5.93
C VAL A 79 -4.69 -0.72 -6.95
N ILE A 80 -4.80 -1.10 -8.22
CA ILE A 80 -5.30 -0.22 -9.27
C ILE A 80 -6.80 -0.50 -9.37
N GLY A 81 -7.63 0.43 -8.91
CA GLY A 81 -9.07 0.18 -8.81
C GLY A 81 -9.95 1.41 -8.75
N THR A 82 -10.96 1.47 -9.61
CA THR A 82 -12.07 2.43 -9.56
C THR A 82 -13.05 2.00 -8.46
N GLY A 83 -12.88 2.56 -7.25
CA GLY A 83 -13.83 2.52 -6.13
C GLY A 83 -14.08 1.13 -5.51
N THR A 84 -14.68 0.22 -6.25
CA THR A 84 -15.14 -1.11 -5.79
C THR A 84 -14.54 -2.28 -6.56
N ARG A 85 -13.84 -2.03 -7.67
CA ARG A 85 -13.15 -3.04 -8.47
C ARG A 85 -11.66 -2.89 -8.27
N TYR A 86 -10.99 -4.00 -7.98
CA TYR A 86 -9.56 -4.08 -7.71
C TYR A 86 -8.93 -5.13 -8.62
N VAL A 87 -7.71 -4.86 -9.07
CA VAL A 87 -6.89 -5.81 -9.81
C VAL A 87 -5.73 -6.21 -8.91
N LEU A 88 -5.78 -7.44 -8.37
CA LEU A 88 -4.79 -7.93 -7.42
C LEU A 88 -3.67 -8.69 -8.12
N ARG A 89 -2.45 -8.50 -7.62
CA ARG A 89 -1.24 -9.22 -8.04
C ARG A 89 -1.02 -10.47 -7.19
N TYR A 90 -0.31 -11.42 -7.76
CA TYR A 90 0.10 -12.63 -7.06
C TYR A 90 1.16 -12.31 -5.98
N ILE A 91 0.98 -12.84 -4.79
CA ILE A 91 1.87 -12.63 -3.62
C ILE A 91 2.38 -13.95 -3.02
N GLY A 92 2.14 -15.08 -3.67
CA GLY A 92 2.61 -16.38 -3.20
C GLY A 92 4.06 -16.68 -3.59
N GLU A 93 4.47 -17.93 -3.35
CA GLU A 93 5.86 -18.37 -3.50
C GLU A 93 6.28 -18.62 -4.95
N PHE A 94 5.33 -18.79 -5.88
CA PHE A 94 5.63 -19.18 -7.26
C PHE A 94 5.87 -17.97 -8.19
N PRO A 95 7.11 -17.71 -8.64
CA PRO A 95 7.41 -16.53 -9.46
C PRO A 95 6.73 -16.56 -10.84
N ALA A 96 6.41 -17.74 -11.36
CA ALA A 96 5.71 -17.91 -12.64
C ALA A 96 4.30 -17.29 -12.66
N LEU A 97 3.70 -17.03 -11.49
CA LEU A 97 2.36 -16.46 -11.37
C LEU A 97 2.37 -14.95 -11.12
N THR A 98 3.55 -14.32 -11.04
CA THR A 98 3.69 -12.88 -10.71
C THR A 98 3.00 -11.95 -11.69
N GLU A 99 2.94 -12.32 -12.97
CA GLU A 99 2.27 -11.57 -14.03
C GLU A 99 0.77 -11.85 -14.11
N VAL A 100 0.30 -12.90 -13.43
CA VAL A 100 -1.11 -13.31 -13.44
C VAL A 100 -1.90 -12.42 -12.48
N LEU A 101 -2.95 -11.80 -13.00
CA LEU A 101 -3.78 -10.85 -12.27
C LEU A 101 -5.15 -11.45 -11.98
N THR A 102 -5.70 -11.12 -10.81
CA THR A 102 -7.09 -11.46 -10.46
C THR A 102 -7.94 -10.22 -10.31
N HIS A 103 -9.14 -10.28 -10.89
CA HIS A 103 -10.13 -9.23 -10.72
C HIS A 103 -10.99 -9.52 -9.50
N VAL A 104 -11.03 -8.55 -8.61
CA VAL A 104 -11.80 -8.61 -7.37
C VAL A 104 -12.77 -7.45 -7.33
N LYS A 105 -14.02 -7.72 -6.97
CA LYS A 105 -15.04 -6.70 -6.76
C LYS A 105 -15.59 -6.79 -5.36
N VAL A 106 -15.63 -5.66 -4.66
CA VAL A 106 -16.24 -5.57 -3.33
C VAL A 106 -17.75 -5.43 -3.48
N TYR A 107 -18.47 -6.32 -2.81
CA TYR A 107 -19.91 -6.29 -2.63
C TYR A 107 -20.22 -6.00 -1.17
N ARG A 108 -21.24 -5.18 -0.90
CA ARG A 108 -21.77 -5.01 0.45
C ARG A 108 -22.99 -5.90 0.61
N VAL A 109 -22.92 -6.84 1.55
CA VAL A 109 -24.03 -7.70 1.95
C VAL A 109 -24.40 -7.30 3.37
N ARG A 110 -25.52 -6.56 3.51
CA ARG A 110 -25.93 -5.95 4.78
C ARG A 110 -24.80 -5.06 5.33
N ASN A 111 -24.31 -5.34 6.54
CA ASN A 111 -23.23 -4.59 7.19
C ASN A 111 -21.82 -5.17 6.94
N ARG A 112 -21.67 -6.11 6.02
CA ARG A 112 -20.38 -6.77 5.73
C ARG A 112 -19.93 -6.48 4.30
N ALA A 113 -18.64 -6.24 4.12
CA ALA A 113 -18.00 -6.25 2.82
C ALA A 113 -17.58 -7.68 2.48
N VAL A 114 -17.92 -8.14 1.28
CA VAL A 114 -17.61 -9.47 0.74
C VAL A 114 -16.93 -9.28 -0.60
N PHE A 115 -15.89 -10.06 -0.87
CA PHE A 115 -15.22 -10.01 -2.18
C PHE A 115 -15.81 -11.04 -3.14
N GLY A 116 -16.15 -10.59 -4.34
CA GLY A 116 -16.36 -11.46 -5.50
C GLY A 116 -15.09 -11.53 -6.33
N VAL A 117 -14.60 -12.75 -6.56
CA VAL A 117 -13.30 -13.01 -7.20
C VAL A 117 -13.53 -13.72 -8.53
N SER A 118 -12.85 -13.27 -9.58
CA SER A 118 -12.75 -13.99 -10.85
C SER A 118 -11.52 -14.89 -10.84
N CYS A 119 -11.68 -16.13 -11.31
CA CYS A 119 -10.59 -17.09 -11.37
C CYS A 119 -9.52 -16.62 -12.37
N PRO A 120 -8.23 -16.56 -11.99
CA PRO A 120 -7.16 -16.12 -12.88
C PRO A 120 -6.91 -17.09 -14.05
N PHE A 121 -7.32 -18.35 -13.91
CA PHE A 121 -7.03 -19.40 -14.88
C PHE A 121 -8.15 -19.63 -15.89
N CYS A 122 -9.41 -19.58 -15.44
CA CYS A 122 -10.57 -19.86 -16.29
C CYS A 122 -11.57 -18.70 -16.41
N GLY A 123 -11.31 -17.56 -15.76
CA GLY A 123 -12.18 -16.38 -15.81
C GLY A 123 -13.53 -16.52 -15.09
N SER A 124 -13.95 -17.73 -14.74
CA SER A 124 -15.22 -17.99 -14.05
C SER A 124 -15.26 -17.35 -12.66
N GLY A 125 -16.45 -16.94 -12.21
CA GLY A 125 -16.66 -16.49 -10.85
C GLY A 125 -16.32 -17.58 -9.82
N MET A 126 -15.70 -17.19 -8.72
CA MET A 126 -15.33 -18.11 -7.65
C MET A 126 -16.27 -17.98 -6.45
N SER A 127 -16.59 -19.12 -5.82
CA SER A 127 -17.36 -19.16 -4.58
C SER A 127 -16.44 -19.20 -3.37
N GLN A 128 -16.79 -18.47 -2.32
CA GLN A 128 -16.07 -18.52 -1.04
C GLN A 128 -16.19 -19.91 -0.42
N SER A 129 -15.06 -20.45 0.01
CA SER A 129 -14.95 -21.74 0.67
C SER A 129 -14.69 -21.53 2.16
N SER A 130 -15.41 -22.26 3.00
CA SER A 130 -15.29 -22.17 4.46
C SER A 130 -13.86 -22.47 4.91
N LEU A 131 -13.37 -21.68 5.88
CA LEU A 131 -12.06 -21.90 6.48
C LEU A 131 -12.11 -23.16 7.36
N SER A 132 -11.19 -24.09 7.13
CA SER A 132 -11.00 -25.25 8.00
C SER A 132 -10.20 -24.83 9.24
N GLY A 133 -10.61 -25.29 10.43
CA GLY A 133 -10.17 -24.77 11.73
C GLY A 133 -8.69 -24.95 12.10
N LYS A 134 -7.88 -25.66 11.31
CA LYS A 134 -6.42 -25.78 11.51
C LYS A 134 -5.67 -24.82 10.57
N ARG A 135 -5.67 -23.51 10.82
CA ARG A 135 -4.95 -22.57 9.93
C ARG A 135 -4.10 -21.50 10.61
N ARG A 136 -3.05 -21.16 9.86
CA ARG A 136 -1.92 -20.30 10.21
C ARG A 136 -2.23 -18.80 10.08
N GLU A 137 -3.21 -18.42 9.26
CA GLU A 137 -3.58 -17.02 8.99
C GLU A 137 -5.08 -16.77 9.15
N ILE A 138 -5.44 -15.94 10.13
CA ILE A 138 -6.82 -15.63 10.53
C ILE A 138 -7.56 -14.78 9.47
N ARG A 139 -6.82 -14.02 8.65
CA ARG A 139 -7.36 -13.08 7.65
C ARG A 139 -7.33 -13.60 6.21
N GLU A 140 -7.03 -14.88 6.01
CA GLU A 140 -7.03 -15.51 4.69
C GLU A 140 -8.47 -15.85 4.28
N GLU A 141 -8.92 -15.39 3.11
CA GLU A 141 -10.20 -15.78 2.52
C GLU A 141 -9.97 -16.68 1.30
N ARG A 142 -10.58 -17.87 1.27
CA ARG A 142 -10.36 -18.85 0.18
C ARG A 142 -11.54 -18.96 -0.75
N TYR A 143 -11.24 -19.08 -2.03
CA TYR A 143 -12.17 -19.15 -3.13
C TYR A 143 -11.90 -20.41 -3.96
N LYS A 144 -12.96 -21.04 -4.44
CA LYS A 144 -12.90 -22.19 -5.36
C LYS A 144 -13.79 -21.91 -6.57
N CYS A 145 -13.30 -22.21 -7.76
CA CYS A 145 -14.13 -22.18 -8.98
C CYS A 145 -14.76 -23.55 -9.27
N THR A 146 -15.68 -23.59 -10.23
CA THR A 146 -16.34 -24.84 -10.67
C THR A 146 -15.37 -25.85 -11.27
N SER A 147 -14.32 -25.39 -11.96
CA SER A 147 -13.26 -26.26 -12.53
C SER A 147 -12.26 -26.77 -11.49
N GLY A 148 -12.36 -26.35 -10.23
CA GLY A 148 -11.51 -26.86 -9.14
C GLY A 148 -10.27 -26.03 -8.80
N HIS A 149 -9.99 -24.93 -9.51
CA HIS A 149 -8.94 -23.99 -9.12
C HIS A 149 -9.25 -23.32 -7.78
N ARG A 150 -8.19 -23.01 -7.02
CA ARG A 150 -8.26 -22.38 -5.70
C ARG A 150 -7.45 -21.10 -5.70
N VAL A 151 -7.98 -20.08 -5.04
CA VAL A 151 -7.33 -18.78 -4.86
C VAL A 151 -7.58 -18.36 -3.42
N SER A 152 -6.56 -17.81 -2.78
CA SER A 152 -6.66 -17.29 -1.42
C SER A 152 -6.31 -15.80 -1.44
N LEU A 153 -7.19 -14.97 -0.90
CA LEU A 153 -6.92 -13.56 -0.67
C LEU A 153 -6.27 -13.40 0.69
N CYS A 154 -5.06 -12.84 0.72
CA CYS A 154 -4.33 -12.56 1.94
C CYS A 154 -3.92 -11.09 1.97
N PRO A 155 -4.11 -10.40 3.11
CA PRO A 155 -3.42 -9.15 3.34
C PRO A 155 -1.94 -9.44 3.55
N ASN A 156 -1.08 -8.71 2.83
CA ASN A 156 0.36 -8.67 3.08
C ASN A 156 0.62 -8.07 4.48
N PRO A 157 1.82 -8.23 5.08
CA PRO A 157 2.13 -7.62 6.37
C PRO A 157 2.04 -6.08 6.33
N GLU A 158 2.16 -5.48 5.14
CA GLU A 158 1.94 -4.05 4.89
C GLU A 158 0.45 -3.65 4.78
N GLY A 159 -0.48 -4.61 4.93
CA GLY A 159 -1.93 -4.40 4.85
C GLY A 159 -2.49 -4.35 3.42
N ILE A 160 -1.66 -4.54 2.40
CA ILE A 160 -2.07 -4.56 0.99
C ILE A 160 -2.67 -5.93 0.64
N LEU A 161 -3.83 -5.96 0.00
CA LEU A 161 -4.48 -7.21 -0.41
C LEU A 161 -3.80 -7.80 -1.67
N GLY A 162 -3.49 -9.10 -1.64
CA GLY A 162 -3.00 -9.86 -2.78
C GLY A 162 -3.63 -11.24 -2.86
N TRP A 163 -3.36 -11.97 -3.95
CA TRP A 163 -3.86 -13.32 -4.13
C TRP A 163 -2.72 -14.35 -4.16
N LYS A 164 -3.00 -15.56 -3.64
CA LYS A 164 -2.08 -16.70 -3.61
C LYS A 164 -2.77 -18.00 -3.98
#